data_AF-A0A962PFI5-F1
#
_entry.id   AF-A0A962PFI5-F1
#
_cell.length_a   1.000
_cell.length_b   1.000
_cell.length_c   1.000
_cell.angle_alpha   90.00
_cell.angle_beta   90.00
_cell.angle_gamma   90.00
#
_symmetry.space_group_name_H-M   'P 1'
#
loop_
_entity.id
_entity.type
_entity.pdbx_description
1 polymer ?
#
loop_
_entity_poly.entity_id
_entity_poly.type
_entity_poly.pdbx_seq_one_letter_code
_entity_poly.pdbx_strand_id
1 'polypeptide(L)'
;MLSGSLFDIAPLEPLIASGYTLLTPNVRLARRIRVQWNEHCLAGGRRVWPTLAVEPLESWLLGQWQRAVARGLIPPLAPLGPAQSLALWEQVIARQEQESGDYHLLRPAAAARQAAQARDLLLRFEVDTARASIQQLFKLDLDCHTWWRWLTLFEERLAAAGQCTQMDCVQQLRDSGAALPAARLALVECED
;
A
#
# COMPACT_ATOMS: atom_id res chain seq x y z
N MET A 1 36.03 -3.12 9.50
CA MET A 1 34.70 -3.59 9.92
C MET A 1 33.85 -2.33 10.07
N LEU A 2 32.92 -2.09 9.14
CA LEU A 2 32.07 -0.90 9.19
C LEU A 2 31.01 -1.12 10.26
N SER A 3 31.13 -0.39 11.37
CA SER A 3 30.11 -0.28 12.41
C SER A 3 28.87 0.34 11.78
N GLY A 4 27.97 -0.51 11.28
CA GLY A 4 26.66 -0.08 10.80
C GLY A 4 25.93 0.56 11.97
N SER A 5 25.56 1.83 11.82
CA SER A 5 24.81 2.60 12.81
C SER A 5 23.70 1.72 13.41
N LEU A 6 23.86 1.38 14.69
CA LEU A 6 22.84 0.71 15.49
C LEU A 6 21.68 1.70 15.59
N PHE A 7 20.51 1.29 15.13
CA PHE A 7 19.30 2.06 15.35
C PHE A 7 19.06 2.16 16.86
N ASP A 8 19.07 3.37 17.42
CA ASP A 8 18.85 3.55 18.85
C ASP A 8 17.37 3.32 19.19
N ILE A 9 17.12 2.34 20.06
CA ILE A 9 15.78 1.97 20.50
C ILE A 9 15.30 2.83 21.67
N ALA A 10 16.21 3.53 22.37
CA ALA A 10 15.92 4.29 23.58
C ALA A 10 14.79 5.33 23.41
N PRO A 11 14.72 6.08 22.29
CA PRO A 11 13.62 7.03 22.07
C PRO A 11 12.24 6.36 21.97
N LEU A 12 12.18 5.08 21.61
CA LEU A 12 10.93 4.34 21.44
C LEU A 12 10.46 3.65 22.72
N GLU A 13 11.32 3.49 23.74
CA GLU A 13 10.96 2.80 24.98
C GLU A 13 9.71 3.33 25.68
N PRO A 14 9.48 4.65 25.81
CA PRO A 14 8.29 5.17 26.46
C PRO A 14 7.00 4.78 25.72
N LEU A 15 7.05 4.74 24.38
CA LEU A 15 5.93 4.34 23.53
C LEU A 15 5.64 2.86 23.68
N ILE A 16 6.70 2.03 23.68
CA ILE A 16 6.60 0.58 23.88
C ILE A 16 5.99 0.27 25.25
N ALA A 17 6.51 0.91 26.31
CA ALA A 17 6.00 0.76 27.68
C ALA A 17 4.54 1.21 27.82
N SER A 18 4.11 2.21 27.03
CA SER A 18 2.74 2.71 27.01
C SER A 18 1.78 1.90 26.12
N GLY A 19 2.26 0.79 25.54
CA GLY A 19 1.47 -0.14 24.74
C GLY A 19 1.15 0.33 23.32
N TYR A 20 1.98 1.21 22.76
CA TYR A 20 1.81 1.66 21.37
C TYR A 20 2.17 0.56 20.37
N THR A 21 1.44 0.53 19.26
CA THR A 21 1.87 -0.15 18.04
C THR A 21 2.70 0.81 17.21
N LEU A 22 3.95 0.43 16.96
CA LEU A 22 4.90 1.21 16.17
C LEU A 22 4.67 0.94 14.68
N LEU A 23 4.28 1.97 13.94
CA LEU A 23 4.08 1.92 12.50
C LEU A 23 5.33 2.44 11.79
N THR A 24 5.81 1.67 10.82
CA THR A 24 7.04 1.96 10.09
C THR A 24 6.77 2.15 8.60
N PRO A 25 7.62 2.89 7.86
CA PRO A 25 7.43 3.08 6.43
C PRO A 25 7.68 1.80 5.62
N ASN A 26 8.42 0.82 6.17
CA ASN A 26 8.73 -0.42 5.47
C ASN A 26 9.10 -1.58 6.41
N VAL A 27 9.05 -2.79 5.84
CA VAL A 27 9.39 -4.05 6.53
C VAL A 27 10.81 -4.05 7.08
N ARG A 28 11.76 -3.39 6.39
CA ARG A 28 13.16 -3.35 6.81
C ARG A 28 13.32 -2.62 8.14
N LEU A 29 12.67 -1.47 8.33
CA LEU A 29 12.70 -0.74 9.59
C LEU A 29 11.99 -1.51 10.71
N ALA A 30 10.79 -2.06 10.45
CA ALA A 30 10.07 -2.88 11.42
C ALA A 30 10.93 -4.03 11.96
N ARG A 31 11.64 -4.73 11.07
CA ARG A 31 12.55 -5.82 11.45
C ARG A 31 13.72 -5.31 12.27
N ARG A 32 14.34 -4.18 11.89
CA ARG A 32 15.46 -3.58 12.60
C ARG A 32 15.07 -3.18 14.03
N ILE A 33 13.95 -2.49 14.20
CA ILE A 33 13.41 -2.11 15.52
C ILE A 33 13.18 -3.35 16.38
N ARG A 34 12.58 -4.40 15.81
CA ARG A 34 12.33 -5.66 16.54
C ARG A 34 13.61 -6.33 17.03
N VAL A 35 14.65 -6.35 16.21
CA VAL A 35 15.98 -6.89 16.59
C VAL A 35 16.58 -6.06 17.72
N GLN A 36 16.62 -4.74 17.57
CA GLN A 36 17.19 -3.83 18.58
C GLN A 36 16.47 -3.91 19.92
N TRP A 37 15.14 -4.03 19.92
CA TRP A 37 14.38 -4.22 21.14
C TRP A 37 14.69 -5.54 21.86
N ASN A 38 14.87 -6.62 21.10
CA ASN A 38 15.26 -7.91 21.66
C ASN A 38 16.68 -7.85 22.27
N GLU A 39 17.63 -7.22 21.58
CA GLU A 39 18.99 -7.00 22.08
C GLU A 39 19.00 -6.16 23.35
N HIS A 40 18.22 -5.07 23.38
CA HIS A 40 18.04 -4.23 24.55
C HIS A 40 17.46 -5.01 25.75
N CYS A 41 16.43 -5.83 25.53
CA CYS A 41 15.85 -6.66 26.59
C CYS A 41 16.84 -7.68 27.16
N LEU A 42 17.63 -8.33 26.28
CA LEU A 42 18.68 -9.26 26.68
C LEU A 42 19.78 -8.57 27.49
N ALA A 43 20.26 -7.42 27.02
CA ALA A 43 21.28 -6.63 27.72
C ALA A 43 20.80 -6.14 29.09
N GLY A 44 19.51 -5.83 29.22
CA GLY A 44 18.85 -5.53 30.50
C GLY A 44 18.59 -6.75 31.40
N GLY A 45 19.08 -7.94 31.04
CA GLY A 45 18.97 -9.15 31.85
C GLY A 45 17.58 -9.82 31.82
N ARG A 46 16.68 -9.38 30.94
CA ARG A 46 15.36 -10.01 30.80
C ARG A 46 15.52 -11.37 30.14
N ARG A 47 14.71 -12.34 30.56
CA ARG A 47 14.66 -13.69 29.96
C ARG A 47 13.44 -13.93 29.08
N VAL A 48 12.36 -13.20 29.35
CA VAL A 48 11.09 -13.27 28.62
C VAL A 48 10.51 -11.85 28.56
N TRP A 49 10.01 -11.47 27.39
CA TRP A 49 9.27 -10.22 27.17
C TRP A 49 8.21 -10.42 26.08
N PRO A 50 7.15 -9.61 26.05
CA PRO A 50 6.17 -9.65 24.97
C PRO A 50 6.78 -9.36 23.60
N THR A 51 6.21 -9.94 22.56
CA THR A 51 6.59 -9.58 21.18
C THR A 51 6.24 -8.12 20.93
N LEU A 52 7.21 -7.33 20.48
CA LEU A 52 7.01 -5.92 20.18
C LEU A 52 5.93 -5.72 19.11
N ALA A 53 4.96 -4.86 19.38
CA ALA A 53 3.97 -4.43 18.40
C ALA A 53 4.62 -3.41 17.44
N VAL A 54 5.20 -3.90 16.35
CA VAL A 54 5.80 -3.08 15.30
C VAL A 54 5.48 -3.66 13.92
N GLU A 55 4.98 -2.83 13.01
CA GLU A 55 4.57 -3.28 11.68
C GLU A 55 4.69 -2.17 10.62
N PRO A 56 4.80 -2.52 9.33
CA PRO A 56 4.70 -1.53 8.26
C PRO A 56 3.30 -0.90 8.21
N LEU A 57 3.23 0.40 7.94
CA LEU A 57 1.97 1.16 7.84
C LEU A 57 0.98 0.48 6.88
N GLU A 58 1.44 0.08 5.69
CA GLU A 58 0.59 -0.56 4.68
C GLU A 58 0.03 -1.90 5.16
N SER A 59 0.83 -2.69 5.90
CA SER A 59 0.38 -3.97 6.48
C SER A 59 -0.67 -3.75 7.57
N TRP A 60 -0.47 -2.73 8.42
CA TRP A 60 -1.44 -2.37 9.45
C TRP A 60 -2.77 -1.92 8.86
N LEU A 61 -2.73 -1.07 7.83
CA LEU A 61 -3.92 -0.61 7.11
C LEU A 61 -4.67 -1.78 6.47
N LEU A 62 -3.98 -2.69 5.78
CA LEU A 62 -4.62 -3.88 5.22
C LEU A 62 -5.28 -4.75 6.31
N GLY A 63 -4.63 -4.88 7.47
CA GLY A 63 -5.20 -5.56 8.64
C GLY A 63 -6.45 -4.85 9.18
N GLN A 64 -6.47 -3.51 9.19
CA GLN A 64 -7.68 -2.75 9.55
C GLN A 64 -8.81 -3.00 8.54
N TRP A 65 -8.50 -3.07 7.24
CA TRP A 65 -9.49 -3.31 6.20
C TRP A 65 -10.13 -4.68 6.37
N GLN A 66 -9.32 -5.72 6.59
CA GLN A 66 -9.83 -7.07 6.87
C GLN A 66 -10.75 -7.10 8.09
N ARG A 67 -10.41 -6.36 9.15
CA ARG A 67 -11.25 -6.24 10.35
C ARG A 67 -12.56 -5.49 10.07
N ALA A 68 -12.52 -4.45 9.24
CA ALA A 68 -13.71 -3.70 8.86
C ALA A 68 -14.68 -4.57 8.04
N VAL A 69 -14.16 -5.32 7.06
CA VAL A 69 -14.93 -6.29 6.27
C VAL A 69 -15.52 -7.38 7.16
N ALA A 70 -14.72 -7.98 8.05
CA ALA A 70 -15.19 -9.04 8.95
C ALA A 70 -16.29 -8.58 9.92
N ARG A 71 -16.36 -7.27 10.22
CA ARG A 71 -17.41 -6.65 11.04
C ARG A 71 -18.61 -6.15 10.22
N GLY A 72 -18.60 -6.32 8.89
CA GLY A 72 -19.65 -5.83 8.00
C GLY A 72 -19.69 -4.31 7.87
N LEU A 73 -18.60 -3.60 8.20
CA LEU A 73 -18.52 -2.13 8.10
C LEU A 73 -18.29 -1.68 6.65
N ILE A 74 -17.62 -2.52 5.85
CA ILE A 74 -17.28 -2.28 4.44
C ILE A 74 -17.68 -3.52 3.65
N PRO A 75 -18.17 -3.36 2.40
CA PRO A 75 -18.45 -4.50 1.53
C PRO A 75 -17.17 -5.34 1.25
N PRO A 76 -17.27 -6.68 1.26
CA PRO A 76 -16.14 -7.53 0.93
C PRO A 76 -15.78 -7.43 -0.55
N LEU A 77 -14.50 -7.25 -0.84
CA LEU A 77 -13.89 -7.44 -2.17
C LEU A 77 -12.77 -8.46 -2.07
N ALA A 78 -12.40 -9.08 -3.19
CA ALA A 78 -11.28 -10.02 -3.26
C ALA A 78 -9.96 -9.26 -3.53
N PRO A 79 -9.07 -9.08 -2.52
CA PRO A 79 -7.85 -8.33 -2.71
C PRO A 79 -6.86 -9.10 -3.58
N LEU A 80 -6.34 -8.44 -4.61
CA LEU A 80 -5.24 -8.94 -5.43
C LEU A 80 -3.91 -8.66 -4.75
N GLY A 81 -3.03 -9.67 -4.75
CA GLY A 81 -1.63 -9.48 -4.38
C GLY A 81 -0.89 -8.61 -5.42
N PRO A 82 0.27 -8.02 -5.08
CA PRO A 82 1.01 -7.13 -5.99
C PRO A 82 1.32 -7.76 -7.37
N ALA A 83 1.73 -9.04 -7.39
CA ALA A 83 2.00 -9.75 -8.63
C ALA A 83 0.73 -10.01 -9.47
N GLN A 84 -0.41 -10.27 -8.81
CA GLN A 84 -1.69 -10.48 -9.50
C GLN A 84 -2.21 -9.17 -10.10
N SER A 85 -2.10 -8.06 -9.36
CA SER A 85 -2.46 -6.74 -9.86
C SER A 85 -1.60 -6.34 -11.07
N LEU A 86 -0.29 -6.62 -11.03
CA LEU A 86 0.60 -6.32 -12.16
C LEU A 86 0.29 -7.21 -13.37
N ALA A 87 0.06 -8.51 -13.17
CA ALA A 87 -0.34 -9.42 -14.24
C ALA A 87 -1.67 -8.98 -14.89
N LEU A 88 -2.61 -8.45 -14.10
CA LEU A 88 -3.85 -7.90 -14.63
C LEU A 88 -3.62 -6.67 -15.51
N TRP A 89 -2.73 -5.76 -15.11
CA TRP A 89 -2.30 -4.64 -15.95
C TRP A 89 -1.68 -5.10 -17.26
N GLU A 90 -0.76 -6.07 -17.22
CA GLU A 90 -0.13 -6.63 -18.41
C GLU A 90 -1.18 -7.23 -19.37
N GLN A 91 -2.18 -7.94 -18.84
CA GLN A 91 -3.28 -8.50 -19.64
C GLN A 91 -4.13 -7.41 -20.29
N VAL A 92 -4.50 -6.37 -19.54
CA VAL A 92 -5.30 -5.24 -20.05
C VAL A 92 -4.57 -4.51 -21.17
N ILE A 93 -3.29 -4.21 -20.96
CA ILE A 93 -2.46 -3.49 -21.94
C ILE A 93 -2.26 -4.34 -23.20
N ALA A 94 -1.87 -5.61 -23.05
CA ALA A 94 -1.66 -6.49 -24.21
C ALA A 94 -2.94 -6.66 -25.03
N ARG A 95 -4.10 -6.78 -24.38
CA ARG A 95 -5.39 -6.85 -25.06
C ARG A 95 -5.71 -5.55 -25.81
N GLN A 96 -5.52 -4.40 -25.18
CA GLN A 96 -5.84 -3.11 -25.80
C GLN A 96 -4.88 -2.77 -26.95
N GLU A 97 -3.60 -3.14 -26.85
CA GLU A 97 -2.62 -3.07 -27.95
C GLU A 97 -3.08 -3.89 -29.16
N GLN A 98 -3.50 -5.14 -28.93
CA GLN A 98 -4.01 -6.04 -29.98
C GLN A 98 -5.31 -5.55 -30.63
N GLU A 99 -6.26 -5.03 -29.83
CA GLU A 99 -7.57 -4.57 -30.31
C GLU A 99 -7.49 -3.23 -31.05
N SER A 100 -6.62 -2.30 -30.61
CA SER A 100 -6.50 -0.99 -31.24
C SER A 100 -5.59 -0.99 -32.47
N GLY A 101 -4.44 -1.66 -32.40
CA GLY A 101 -3.38 -1.53 -33.41
C GLY A 101 -2.78 -0.13 -33.50
N ASP A 102 -3.10 0.77 -32.56
CA ASP A 102 -2.72 2.19 -32.59
C ASP A 102 -1.23 2.41 -32.25
N TYR A 103 -0.61 1.47 -31.52
CA TYR A 103 0.77 1.56 -31.05
C TYR A 103 1.39 0.18 -30.86
N HIS A 104 2.72 0.13 -30.69
CA HIS A 104 3.42 -1.07 -30.27
C HIS A 104 4.42 -0.78 -29.14
N LEU A 105 4.30 -1.48 -28.01
CA LEU A 105 5.15 -1.27 -26.84
C LEU A 105 6.46 -2.05 -26.94
N LEU A 106 7.58 -1.34 -26.86
CA LEU A 106 8.92 -1.96 -26.78
C LEU A 106 9.11 -2.75 -25.49
N ARG A 107 8.47 -2.34 -24.39
CA ARG A 107 8.63 -2.94 -23.05
C ARG A 107 7.28 -3.02 -22.32
N PRO A 108 6.38 -3.94 -22.69
CA PRO A 108 5.03 -4.03 -22.12
C PRO A 108 5.01 -4.15 -20.59
N ALA A 109 5.88 -4.99 -20.02
CA ALA A 109 6.00 -5.15 -18.57
C ALA A 109 6.47 -3.88 -17.83
N ALA A 110 7.28 -3.03 -18.49
CA ALA A 110 7.67 -1.74 -17.92
C ALA A 110 6.50 -0.76 -17.95
N ALA A 111 5.76 -0.70 -19.06
CA ALA A 111 4.56 0.11 -19.20
C ALA A 111 3.49 -0.27 -18.15
N ALA A 112 3.27 -1.56 -17.92
CA ALA A 112 2.34 -2.05 -16.89
C ALA A 112 2.72 -1.57 -15.48
N ARG A 113 4.01 -1.61 -15.12
CA ARG A 113 4.49 -1.08 -13.84
C ARG A 113 4.29 0.43 -13.72
N GLN A 114 4.56 1.18 -14.77
CA GLN A 114 4.34 2.63 -14.78
C GLN A 114 2.84 2.97 -14.68
N ALA A 115 1.99 2.22 -15.39
CA ALA A 115 0.54 2.41 -15.33
C ALA A 115 -0.02 2.12 -13.94
N ALA A 116 0.41 1.03 -13.31
CA ALA A 116 0.06 0.68 -11.93
C ALA A 116 0.51 1.77 -10.93
N GLN A 117 1.76 2.23 -11.06
CA GLN A 117 2.29 3.29 -10.19
C GLN A 117 1.53 4.61 -10.35
N ALA A 118 1.18 5.00 -11.57
CA ALA A 118 0.40 6.20 -11.83
C ALA A 118 -1.00 6.11 -11.19
N ARG A 119 -1.68 4.97 -11.31
CA ARG A 119 -2.96 4.74 -10.64
C ARG A 119 -2.82 4.84 -9.11
N ASP A 120 -1.83 4.15 -8.54
CA ASP A 120 -1.59 4.18 -7.10
C ASP A 120 -1.31 5.60 -6.59
N LEU A 121 -0.55 6.41 -7.34
CA LEU A 121 -0.31 7.82 -7.01
C LEU A 121 -1.62 8.62 -7.00
N LEU A 122 -2.45 8.48 -8.02
CA LEU A 122 -3.72 9.19 -8.09
C LEU A 122 -4.65 8.82 -6.92
N LEU A 123 -4.71 7.54 -6.55
CA LEU A 123 -5.47 7.11 -5.38
C LEU A 123 -4.88 7.66 -4.08
N ARG A 124 -3.55 7.61 -3.90
CA ARG A 124 -2.87 8.14 -2.70
C ARG A 124 -3.09 9.63 -2.51
N PHE A 125 -3.12 10.40 -3.60
CA PHE A 125 -3.39 11.84 -3.59
C PHE A 125 -4.88 12.20 -3.71
N GLU A 126 -5.77 11.19 -3.65
CA GLU A 126 -7.22 11.37 -3.70
C GLU A 126 -7.69 12.16 -4.92
N VAL A 127 -7.03 11.94 -6.06
CA VAL A 127 -7.39 12.61 -7.31
C VAL A 127 -8.68 12.00 -7.84
N ASP A 128 -9.73 12.82 -7.85
CA ASP A 128 -11.03 12.49 -8.43
C ASP A 128 -10.95 12.46 -9.96
N THR A 129 -10.64 11.28 -10.50
CA THR A 129 -10.55 11.03 -11.95
C THR A 129 -11.93 10.97 -12.63
N ALA A 130 -13.03 10.99 -11.88
CA ALA A 130 -14.38 11.12 -12.45
C ALA A 130 -14.69 12.59 -12.83
N ARG A 131 -13.95 13.55 -12.27
CA ARG A 131 -14.12 14.97 -12.57
C ARG A 131 -13.75 15.29 -14.02
N ALA A 132 -14.68 15.91 -14.74
CA ALA A 132 -14.50 16.26 -16.15
C ALA A 132 -13.23 17.08 -16.43
N SER A 133 -12.89 18.05 -15.57
CA SER A 133 -11.68 18.86 -15.72
C SER A 133 -10.39 18.04 -15.59
N ILE A 134 -10.37 17.01 -14.74
CA ILE A 134 -9.24 16.09 -14.59
C ILE A 134 -9.18 15.13 -15.78
N GLN A 135 -10.31 14.59 -16.22
CA GLN A 135 -10.38 13.74 -17.41
C GLN A 135 -9.88 14.45 -18.67
N GLN A 136 -10.13 15.75 -18.79
CA GLN A 136 -9.62 16.57 -19.89
C GLN A 136 -8.08 16.55 -19.94
N LEU A 137 -7.41 16.60 -18.77
CA LEU A 137 -5.94 16.61 -18.71
C LEU A 137 -5.33 15.35 -19.31
N PHE A 138 -5.95 14.19 -19.10
CA PHE A 138 -5.47 12.94 -19.69
C PHE A 138 -5.64 12.89 -21.22
N LYS A 139 -6.50 13.72 -21.81
CA LYS A 139 -6.71 13.78 -23.26
C LYS A 139 -5.78 14.76 -23.99
N LEU A 140 -4.94 15.49 -23.26
CA LEU A 140 -4.05 16.51 -23.85
C LEU A 140 -2.85 15.92 -24.58
N ASP A 141 -2.44 14.71 -24.20
CA ASP A 141 -1.29 14.01 -24.76
C ASP A 141 -1.64 12.55 -25.05
N LEU A 142 -1.00 11.98 -26.08
CA LEU A 142 -1.30 10.63 -26.55
C LEU A 142 -0.98 9.57 -25.48
N ASP A 143 0.12 9.71 -24.74
CA ASP A 143 0.52 8.73 -23.73
C ASP A 143 -0.45 8.76 -22.55
N CYS A 144 -0.84 9.96 -22.12
CA CYS A 144 -1.83 10.13 -21.06
C CYS A 144 -3.20 9.57 -21.45
N HIS A 145 -3.61 9.76 -22.71
CA HIS A 145 -4.89 9.27 -23.22
C HIS A 145 -4.89 7.75 -23.34
N THR A 146 -3.76 7.19 -23.76
CA THR A 146 -3.54 5.74 -23.83
C THR A 146 -3.58 5.12 -22.44
N TRP A 147 -2.87 5.72 -21.48
CA TRP A 147 -2.93 5.29 -20.08
C TRP A 147 -4.35 5.39 -19.50
N TRP A 148 -5.11 6.44 -19.81
CA TRP A 148 -6.50 6.59 -19.36
C TRP A 148 -7.41 5.47 -19.89
N ARG A 149 -7.22 5.05 -21.14
CA ARG A 149 -7.92 3.88 -21.72
C ARG A 149 -7.57 2.61 -20.94
N TRP A 150 -6.29 2.38 -20.66
CA TRP A 150 -5.87 1.21 -19.88
C TRP A 150 -6.44 1.23 -18.47
N LEU A 151 -6.45 2.39 -17.80
CA LEU A 151 -7.05 2.54 -16.48
C LEU A 151 -8.53 2.18 -16.51
N THR A 152 -9.27 2.69 -17.49
CA THR A 152 -10.72 2.40 -17.62
C THR A 152 -10.96 0.89 -17.72
N LEU A 153 -10.23 0.20 -18.60
CA LEU A 153 -10.34 -1.25 -18.78
C LEU A 153 -9.92 -2.03 -17.53
N PHE A 154 -8.90 -1.54 -16.80
CA PHE A 154 -8.44 -2.15 -15.56
C PHE A 154 -9.50 -2.05 -14.46
N GLU A 155 -10.11 -0.88 -14.27
CA GLU A 155 -11.20 -0.69 -13.29
C GLU A 155 -12.42 -1.56 -13.63
N GLU A 156 -12.82 -1.61 -14.91
CA GLU A 156 -13.90 -2.48 -15.37
C GLU A 156 -13.62 -3.95 -15.06
N ARG A 157 -12.36 -4.38 -15.25
CA ARG A 157 -11.94 -5.75 -15.00
C ARG A 157 -11.96 -6.11 -13.51
N LEU A 158 -11.53 -5.19 -12.64
CA LEU A 158 -11.63 -5.35 -11.19
C LEU A 158 -13.10 -5.43 -10.75
N ALA A 159 -13.93 -4.48 -11.18
CA ALA A 159 -15.33 -4.40 -10.82
C ALA A 159 -16.10 -5.66 -11.24
N ALA A 160 -15.92 -6.13 -12.48
CA ALA A 160 -16.56 -7.33 -13.00
C ALA A 160 -16.19 -8.61 -12.23
N ALA A 161 -15.01 -8.65 -11.60
CA ALA A 161 -14.54 -9.77 -10.81
C ALA A 161 -14.79 -9.63 -9.30
N GLY A 162 -15.35 -8.51 -8.84
CA GLY A 162 -15.45 -8.19 -7.41
C GLY A 162 -14.08 -8.12 -6.73
N GLN A 163 -13.05 -7.70 -7.49
CA GLN A 163 -11.67 -7.63 -7.04
C GLN A 163 -11.26 -6.21 -6.69
N CYS A 164 -10.21 -6.09 -5.87
CA CYS A 164 -9.62 -4.81 -5.53
C CYS A 164 -8.10 -4.93 -5.40
N THR A 165 -7.38 -3.82 -5.57
CA THR A 165 -5.95 -3.74 -5.24
C THR A 165 -5.76 -3.45 -3.76
N GLN A 166 -4.52 -3.53 -3.28
CA GLN A 166 -4.19 -3.12 -1.92
C GLN A 166 -4.51 -1.62 -1.68
N MET A 167 -4.29 -0.76 -2.67
CA MET A 167 -4.62 0.66 -2.55
C MET A 167 -6.13 0.92 -2.47
N ASP A 168 -6.95 0.12 -3.14
CA ASP A 168 -8.40 0.21 -3.02
C ASP A 168 -8.89 -0.21 -1.63
N CYS A 169 -8.25 -1.20 -1.01
CA CYS A 169 -8.52 -1.58 0.38
C CYS A 169 -8.29 -0.39 1.33
N VAL A 170 -7.18 0.34 1.12
CA VAL A 170 -6.86 1.55 1.90
C VAL A 170 -7.87 2.67 1.65
N GLN A 171 -8.30 2.87 0.39
CA GLN A 171 -9.32 3.88 0.07
C GLN A 171 -10.68 3.56 0.71
N GLN A 172 -11.13 2.30 0.67
CA GLN A 172 -12.39 1.89 1.30
C GLN A 172 -12.40 2.12 2.81
N LEU A 173 -11.26 1.98 3.47
CA LEU A 173 -11.14 2.20 4.91
C LEU A 173 -11.41 3.64 5.34
N ARG A 174 -11.13 4.61 4.47
CA ARG A 174 -11.22 6.04 4.81
C ARG A 174 -12.59 6.39 5.40
N ASP A 175 -13.65 5.92 4.77
CA ASP A 175 -15.02 6.28 5.14
C ASP A 175 -15.53 5.48 6.37
N SER A 176 -14.78 4.47 6.80
CA SER A 176 -15.13 3.58 7.93
C SER A 176 -14.21 3.71 9.14
N GLY A 177 -13.22 4.61 9.10
CA GLY A 177 -12.18 4.73 10.13
C GLY A 177 -12.72 4.97 11.54
N ALA A 178 -13.81 5.74 11.68
CA ALA A 178 -14.41 6.06 12.98
C ALA A 178 -15.10 4.88 13.67
N ALA A 179 -15.47 3.83 12.93
CA ALA A 179 -16.15 2.65 13.46
C ALA A 179 -15.19 1.54 13.92
N LEU A 180 -13.89 1.69 13.66
CA LEU A 180 -12.87 0.75 14.11
C LEU A 180 -12.44 1.05 15.55
N PRO A 181 -12.10 0.03 16.35
CA PRO A 181 -11.59 0.24 17.71
C PRO A 181 -10.35 1.13 17.70
N ALA A 182 -10.30 2.08 18.63
CA ALA A 182 -9.15 2.93 18.81
C ALA A 182 -7.89 2.09 19.10
N ALA A 183 -6.80 2.42 18.42
CA ALA A 183 -5.47 1.85 18.65
C ALA A 183 -4.51 2.97 19.03
N ARG A 184 -3.59 2.70 19.96
CA ARG A 184 -2.47 3.60 20.25
C ARG A 184 -1.39 3.35 19.20
N LEU A 185 -1.21 4.31 18.30
CA LEU A 185 -0.30 4.21 17.16
C LEU A 185 0.78 5.28 17.28
N ALA A 186 2.01 4.91 16.94
CA ALA A 186 3.10 5.87 16.78
C ALA A 186 3.78 5.63 15.43
N LEU A 187 3.88 6.67 14.62
CA LEU A 187 4.64 6.63 13.38
C LEU A 187 6.12 6.78 13.72
N VAL A 188 6.93 5.82 13.28
CA VAL A 188 8.38 5.87 13.42
C VAL A 188 8.96 6.38 12.12
N GLU A 189 9.58 7.56 12.19
CA GLU A 189 10.28 8.16 11.06
C GLU A 189 11.54 7.35 10.73
N CYS A 190 11.90 7.32 9.45
CA CYS A 190 13.21 6.85 9.04
C CYS A 190 14.09 8.09 8.92
N GLU A 191 15.10 8.22 9.77
CA GLU A 191 16.19 9.16 9.50
C GLU A 191 16.93 8.67 8.25
N ASP A 192 17.16 9.59 7.30
CA ASP A 192 17.89 9.36 6.05
C ASP A 192 19.41 9.23 6.29
#